data_AF-A0A843ENF1-F1
#
_entry.id   AF-A0A843ENF1-F1
#
_cell.length_a   1.000
_cell.length_b   1.000
_cell.length_c   1.000
_cell.angle_alpha   90.00
_cell.angle_beta   90.00
_cell.angle_gamma   90.00
#
_symmetry.space_group_name_H-M   'P 1'
#
loop_
_entity.id
_entity.type
_entity.pdbx_description
1 polymer ?
#
loop_
_entity_poly.entity_id
_entity_poly.type
_entity_poly.pdbx_seq_one_letter_code
_entity_poly.pdbx_strand_id
1 'polypeptide(L)' 'MKILLSNDDGVDASGILAAKQVADEFGEKIVVAPSKQQSGIGHALTLVDPIRVNEVNL' A
#
# COMPACT_ATOMS: atom_id res chain seq x y z
N MET A 1 -3.58 -18.56 2.91
CA MET A 1 -2.53 -17.62 3.38
C MET A 1 -3.02 -16.21 3.10
N LYS A 2 -2.76 -15.24 3.97
CA LYS A 2 -3.08 -13.82 3.74
C LYS A 2 -1.81 -13.03 3.47
N ILE A 3 -1.82 -12.16 2.48
CA ILE A 3 -0.66 -11.38 2.03
C ILE A 3 -1.02 -9.89 2.06
N LEU A 4 -0.23 -9.09 2.79
CA LEU A 4 -0.35 -7.63 2.78
C LEU A 4 0.70 -7.04 1.82
N LEU A 5 0.24 -6.27 0.85
CA LEU A 5 1.07 -5.49 -0.06
C LEU A 5 1.01 -4.01 0.33
N SER A 6 2.19 -3.40 0.48
CA SER A 6 2.35 -1.99 0.80
C SER A 6 3.62 -1.44 0.15
N ASN A 7 3.69 -0.12 -0.02
CA ASN A 7 4.86 0.62 -0.51
C ASN A 7 4.81 2.06 0.04
N ASP A 8 5.86 2.83 -0.25
CA ASP A 8 5.95 4.27 0.01
C ASP A 8 5.70 5.13 -1.24
N ASP A 9 5.84 4.59 -2.46
CA ASP A 9 5.59 5.33 -3.71
C ASP A 9 4.11 5.70 -3.94
N GLY A 10 3.20 5.01 -3.25
CA GLY A 10 1.76 5.22 -3.30
C GLY A 10 0.98 4.07 -3.95
N VAL A 11 -0.33 4.06 -3.69
CA VAL A 11 -1.23 2.95 -4.03
C VAL A 11 -1.40 2.73 -5.54
N ASP A 12 -1.24 3.78 -6.34
CA ASP A 12 -1.35 3.74 -7.81
C ASP A 12 -0.01 3.49 -8.51
N ALA A 13 1.07 3.23 -7.76
CA ALA A 13 2.39 3.02 -8.33
C ALA A 13 2.46 1.71 -9.11
N SER A 14 3.13 1.72 -10.26
CA SER A 14 3.22 0.55 -11.14
C SER A 14 3.83 -0.69 -10.47
N GLY A 15 4.78 -0.51 -9.53
CA GLY A 15 5.42 -1.61 -8.81
C GLY A 15 4.46 -2.39 -7.91
N ILE A 16 3.63 -1.70 -7.11
CA ILE A 16 2.66 -2.38 -6.23
C ILE A 16 1.52 -3.01 -7.04
N LEU A 17 1.14 -2.41 -8.17
CA LEU A 17 0.17 -3.01 -9.10
C LEU A 17 0.69 -4.30 -9.76
N ALA A 18 1.98 -4.34 -10.11
CA ALA A 18 2.62 -5.56 -10.61
C ALA A 18 2.67 -6.64 -9.51
N ALA A 19 3.04 -6.28 -8.28
CA ALA A 19 3.04 -7.22 -7.15
C ALA A 19 1.63 -7.76 -6.83
N LYS A 20 0.60 -6.90 -6.92
CA LYS A 20 -0.82 -7.26 -6.78
C LYS A 20 -1.23 -8.37 -7.76
N GLN A 21 -0.75 -8.33 -9.00
CA GLN A 21 -1.09 -9.34 -10.01
C GLN A 21 -0.52 -10.71 -9.66
N VAL A 22 0.71 -10.76 -9.16
CA VAL A 22 1.41 -12.02 -8.84
C VAL A 22 0.93 -12.60 -7.50
N ALA A 23 0.59 -11.75 -6.53
CA ALA A 23 0.19 -12.18 -5.19
C ALA A 23 -1.05 -13.10 -5.16
N ASP A 24 -1.93 -13.01 -6.17
CA ASP A 24 -3.10 -13.89 -6.32
C ASP A 24 -2.75 -15.37 -6.39
N GLU A 25 -1.57 -15.69 -6.91
CA GLU A 25 -1.10 -17.07 -7.03
C GLU A 25 -0.70 -17.68 -5.67
N PHE A 26 -0.48 -16.84 -4.65
CA PHE A 26 0.07 -17.25 -3.36
C PHE A 26 -0.96 -17.15 -2.21
N GLY A 27 -2.04 -16.41 -2.35
CA GLY A 27 -3.09 -16.34 -1.33
C GLY A 27 -4.04 -15.15 -1.44
N GLU A 28 -4.83 -14.94 -0.40
CA GLU A 28 -5.73 -13.79 -0.27
C GLU A 28 -4.89 -12.53 -0.09
N LYS A 29 -4.86 -11.67 -1.11
CA LYS A 29 -4.13 -10.41 -1.10
C LYS A 29 -4.95 -9.27 -0.50
N ILE A 30 -4.29 -8.41 0.27
CA ILE A 30 -4.81 -7.14 0.78
C ILE A 30 -3.80 -6.06 0.39
N VAL A 31 -4.25 -4.98 -0.25
CA VAL A 31 -3.40 -3.85 -0.66
C VAL A 31 -3.72 -2.66 0.20
N VAL A 32 -2.71 -2.12 0.91
CA VAL A 32 -2.82 -0.89 1.69
C VAL A 32 -1.56 -0.07 1.47
N ALA A 33 -1.69 1.14 0.95
CA ALA A 33 -0.57 2.03 0.67
C ALA A 33 -1.00 3.50 0.79
N PRO A 34 -0.04 4.44 0.93
CA PRO A 34 -0.32 5.87 0.91
C PRO A 34 -1.02 6.31 -0.37
N SER A 35 -1.84 7.36 -0.29
CA SER A 35 -2.48 7.94 -1.49
C SER A 35 -1.54 8.76 -2.37
N LYS A 36 -0.33 9.06 -1.89
CA LYS A 36 0.70 9.85 -2.58
C LYS A 36 2.08 9.32 -2.21
N GLN A 37 3.09 9.62 -3.03
CA GLN A 37 4.47 9.27 -2.72
C GLN A 37 4.91 9.80 -1.35
N GLN A 38 5.56 8.93 -0.59
CA GLN A 38 6.11 9.14 0.74
C GLN A 38 7.61 8.77 0.80
N SER A 39 8.29 8.66 -0.33
CA SER A 39 9.74 8.40 -0.32
C SER A 39 10.48 9.56 0.35
N GLY A 40 11.43 9.24 1.24
CA GLY A 40 12.32 10.23 1.87
C GLY A 40 11.83 10.88 3.17
N ILE A 41 10.60 10.61 3.64
CA ILE A 41 10.13 11.03 4.98
C ILE A 41 10.54 10.05 6.09
N GLY A 42 11.02 8.85 5.72
CA GLY A 42 11.44 7.80 6.64
C GLY A 42 10.27 6.95 7.16
N HIS A 43 10.56 6.04 8.11
CA HIS A 43 9.56 5.16 8.74
C HIS A 43 8.89 5.83 9.96
N ALA A 44 8.58 7.12 9.85
CA ALA A 44 8.00 7.88 10.95
C ALA A 44 6.56 7.43 11.23
N LEU A 45 6.18 7.39 12.51
CA LEU A 45 4.81 7.12 12.93
C LEU A 45 4.04 8.44 13.09
N THR A 46 2.85 8.52 12.50
CA THR A 46 1.91 9.62 12.77
C THR A 46 1.30 9.42 14.16
N LEU A 47 1.66 10.28 15.13
CA LEU A 47 1.19 10.17 16.52
C LEU A 47 0.09 11.17 16.89
N VAL A 48 -0.01 12.28 16.17
CA VAL A 48 -0.85 13.42 16.53
C VAL A 48 -2.05 13.53 15.61
N ASP A 49 -1.83 13.47 14.30
CA ASP A 49 -2.88 13.62 13.31
C ASP A 49 -3.63 12.30 13.06
N PRO A 50 -4.97 12.34 12.88
CA PRO A 50 -5.73 11.15 12.55
C PRO A 50 -5.42 10.65 11.14
N ILE A 51 -5.29 9.33 10.98
CA ILE A 51 -5.12 8.68 9.68
C ILE A 51 -6.50 8.41 9.09
N ARG A 52 -6.71 8.83 7.83
CA ARG A 52 -7.91 8.51 7.05
C ARG A 52 -7.59 7.41 6.05
N VAL A 53 -8.50 6.44 5.95
CA VAL A 53 -8.42 5.33 5.01
C VAL A 53 -9.64 5.37 4.12
N ASN A 54 -9.44 5.29 2.80
CA ASN A 54 -10.51 5.23 1.82
C ASN A 54 -10.31 3.99 0.96
N GLU A 55 -11.39 3.29 0.64
CA GLU A 55 -11.36 2.28 -0.41
C GLU A 55 -11.19 2.94 -1.77
N VAL A 56 -10.38 2.31 -2.62
CA VAL A 56 -10.05 2.80 -3.95
C VAL A 56 -10.15 1.66 -4.96
N ASN A 57 -10.53 1.98 -6.19
CA ASN A 57 -10.56 1.02 -7.29
C ASN A 57 -9.22 1.09 -8.04
N LEU A 58 -8.42 0.04 -7.88
CA LEU A 58 -7.07 -0.13 -8.43
C LEU A 58 -7.04 -1.16 -9.56
#